data_AF-A0AAE5CPK3-F1
#
_entry.id   AF-A0AAE5CPK3-F1
#
_cell.length_a   1.000
_cell.length_b   1.000
_cell.length_c   1.000
_cell.angle_alpha   90.00
_cell.angle_beta   90.00
_cell.angle_gamma   90.00
#
_symmetry.space_group_name_H-M   'P 1'
#
loop_
_entity.id
_entity.type
_entity.pdbx_description
1 polymer ?
#
loop_
_entity_poly.entity_id
_entity_poly.type
_entity_poly.pdbx_seq_one_letter_code
_entity_poly.pdbx_strand_id
1 'polypeptide(L)'
;MSTFSMFEIGKSALIASRKSMDVTSHNIANAATPGYSRQDAFLEPIIQRQSQMISGVGVRVSDVRRTRDVFVDAVLRNEIGREAAYLVQQEVLDHIQPAVAEPGANSIRGVL
;
A
#
# COMPACT_ATOMS: atom_id res chain seq x y z
N MET A 1 23.16 -36.31 6.88
CA MET A 1 23.13 -34.90 7.33
C MET A 1 24.43 -34.61 8.05
N SER A 2 25.21 -33.64 7.59
CA SER A 2 26.50 -33.26 8.19
C SER A 2 26.28 -32.23 9.30
N THR A 3 27.16 -32.16 10.31
CA THR A 3 27.15 -31.09 11.32
C THR A 3 27.21 -29.70 10.67
N PHE A 4 27.92 -29.56 9.55
CA PHE A 4 27.98 -28.34 8.74
C PHE A 4 26.59 -27.94 8.19
N SER A 5 25.79 -28.89 7.70
CA SER A 5 24.43 -28.60 7.24
C SER A 5 23.52 -28.12 8.37
N MET A 6 23.72 -28.61 9.61
CA MET A 6 22.98 -28.13 10.77
C MET A 6 23.33 -26.67 11.12
N PHE A 7 24.62 -26.31 11.04
CA PHE A 7 25.07 -24.93 11.26
C PHE A 7 24.54 -23.97 10.19
N GLU A 8 24.52 -24.36 8.92
CA GLU A 8 23.95 -23.52 7.85
C GLU A 8 22.44 -23.32 8.02
N ILE A 9 21.70 -24.34 8.47
CA ILE A 9 20.28 -24.20 8.84
C ILE A 9 20.13 -23.17 9.97
N GLY A 10 20.89 -23.31 11.06
CA GLY A 10 20.85 -22.38 12.19
C GLY A 10 21.20 -20.94 11.80
N LYS A 11 22.24 -20.76 10.96
CA LYS A 11 22.63 -19.47 10.41
C LYS A 11 21.51 -18.86 9.56
N SER A 12 20.88 -19.63 8.68
CA SER A 12 19.76 -19.15 7.87
C SER A 12 18.57 -18.70 8.74
N ALA A 13 18.27 -19.43 9.81
CA ALA A 13 17.23 -19.08 10.77
C ALA A 13 17.55 -17.77 11.51
N LEU A 14 18.79 -17.58 11.97
CA LEU A 14 19.21 -16.33 12.62
C LEU A 14 19.12 -15.13 11.68
N ILE A 15 19.53 -15.30 10.42
CA ILE A 15 19.44 -14.24 9.40
C ILE A 15 17.98 -13.89 9.11
N ALA A 16 17.11 -14.89 8.91
CA ALA A 16 15.70 -14.67 8.65
C ALA A 16 14.99 -14.00 9.84
N SER A 17 15.31 -14.42 11.06
CA SER A 17 14.79 -13.80 12.29
C SER A 17 15.26 -12.35 12.44
N ARG A 18 16.55 -12.06 12.18
CA ARG A 18 17.06 -10.68 12.18
C ARG A 18 16.29 -9.81 11.19
N LYS A 19 16.11 -10.30 9.96
CA LYS A 19 15.37 -9.54 8.94
C LYS A 19 13.91 -9.29 9.32
N SER A 20 13.27 -10.26 9.98
CA SER A 20 11.90 -10.11 10.48
C SER A 20 11.81 -9.08 11.60
N MET A 21 12.82 -9.02 12.48
CA MET A 21 12.94 -7.96 13.49
C MET A 21 13.17 -6.59 12.85
N ASP A 22 13.96 -6.48 11.79
CA ASP A 22 14.17 -5.22 11.07
C ASP A 22 12.85 -4.70 10.48
N VAL A 23 12.03 -5.58 9.89
CA VAL A 23 10.69 -5.23 9.38
C VAL A 23 9.78 -4.76 10.53
N THR A 24 9.84 -5.45 11.67
CA THR A 24 9.06 -5.07 12.87
C THR A 24 9.50 -3.70 13.40
N SER A 25 10.81 -3.44 13.48
CA SER A 25 11.38 -2.16 13.87
C SER A 25 10.94 -1.04 12.91
N HIS A 26 10.97 -1.30 11.61
CA HIS A 26 10.50 -0.36 10.60
C HIS A 26 9.00 -0.07 10.73
N ASN A 27 8.17 -1.07 11.06
CA ASN A 27 6.75 -0.85 11.33
C ASN A 27 6.53 0.02 12.58
N ILE A 28 7.26 -0.25 13.67
CA ILE A 28 7.15 0.53 14.91
C ILE A 28 7.56 1.99 14.66
N ALA A 29 8.67 2.21 13.96
CA ALA A 29 9.17 3.55 13.66
C ALA A 29 8.20 4.39 12.82
N ASN A 30 7.41 3.76 11.96
CA ASN A 30 6.45 4.45 11.08
C ASN A 30 4.99 4.29 11.53
N ALA A 31 4.74 3.76 12.74
CA ALA A 31 3.39 3.50 13.22
C ALA A 31 2.53 4.77 13.34
N ALA A 32 3.16 5.92 13.58
CA ALA A 32 2.49 7.22 13.68
C ALA A 32 2.46 8.00 12.35
N THR A 33 3.02 7.46 11.26
CA THR A 33 3.08 8.15 9.97
C THR A 33 1.75 8.00 9.22
N PRO A 34 1.04 9.11 8.91
CA PRO A 34 -0.22 9.03 8.15
C PRO A 34 -0.02 8.33 6.81
N GLY A 35 -0.94 7.43 6.45
CA GLY A 35 -0.86 6.65 5.21
C GLY A 35 0.17 5.52 5.21
N TYR A 36 0.88 5.29 6.33
CA TYR A 36 1.75 4.12 6.45
C TYR A 36 0.93 2.84 6.44
N SER A 37 1.44 1.83 5.74
CA SER A 37 0.87 0.48 5.71
C SER A 37 1.92 -0.49 6.21
N ARG A 38 1.52 -1.27 7.21
CA ARG A 38 2.34 -2.29 7.86
C ARG A 38 2.92 -3.24 6.83
N GLN A 39 4.19 -3.61 7.01
CA GLN A 39 4.88 -4.62 6.24
C GLN A 39 5.03 -5.91 7.04
N ASP A 40 4.78 -7.06 6.41
CA ASP A 40 4.96 -8.37 7.01
C ASP A 40 5.99 -9.17 6.20
N ALA A 41 6.95 -9.77 6.92
CA ALA A 41 7.99 -10.60 6.33
C ALA A 41 7.47 -12.04 6.13
N PHE A 42 7.54 -12.54 4.91
CA PHE A 42 7.17 -13.91 4.57
C PHE A 42 8.41 -14.79 4.55
N LEU A 43 8.34 -15.89 5.30
CA LEU A 43 9.42 -16.87 5.37
C LEU A 43 9.04 -18.11 4.56
N GLU A 44 10.00 -18.61 3.79
CA GLU A 44 9.86 -19.83 3.01
C GLU A 44 11.00 -20.80 3.29
N PRO A 45 10.70 -22.11 3.34
CA PRO A 45 11.73 -23.12 3.46
C PRO A 45 12.60 -23.14 2.21
N ILE A 46 13.91 -23.24 2.40
CA ILE A 46 14.83 -23.55 1.32
C ILE A 46 14.80 -25.06 1.13
N ILE A 47 14.32 -25.51 -0.02
CA ILE A 47 14.15 -26.93 -0.33
C ILE A 47 15.23 -27.37 -1.30
N GLN A 48 16.01 -28.37 -0.91
CA GLN A 48 16.92 -29.08 -1.81
C GLN A 48 16.27 -30.39 -2.25
N ARG A 49 16.18 -30.60 -3.56
CA ARG A 49 15.68 -31.83 -4.16
C ARG A 49 16.84 -32.61 -4.76
N GLN A 50 17.02 -33.85 -4.32
CA GLN A 50 18.01 -34.76 -4.89
C GLN A 50 17.33 -36.09 -5.17
N SER A 51 17.07 -36.38 -6.45
CA SER A 51 16.26 -37.54 -6.89
C SER A 51 14.90 -37.57 -6.16
N GLN A 52 14.54 -38.70 -5.55
CA GLN A 52 13.31 -38.92 -4.78
C GLN A 52 13.35 -38.30 -3.37
N MET A 53 14.48 -37.72 -2.95
CA MET A 53 14.63 -37.18 -1.59
C MET A 53 14.48 -35.66 -1.57
N ILE A 54 13.57 -35.18 -0.72
CA ILE A 54 13.33 -33.77 -0.45
C ILE A 54 13.91 -33.47 0.94
N SER A 55 14.82 -32.52 1.02
CA SER A 55 15.35 -32.04 2.30
C SER A 55 15.19 -30.54 2.43
N GLY A 56 14.73 -30.09 3.60
CA GLY A 56 14.86 -28.69 4.00
C GLY A 56 16.31 -28.39 4.37
N VAL A 57 16.85 -27.29 3.86
CA VAL A 57 18.23 -26.85 4.12
C VAL A 57 18.29 -25.48 4.80
N GLY A 58 17.15 -24.98 5.27
CA GLY A 58 17.07 -23.73 6.01
C GLY A 58 15.80 -22.95 5.68
N VAL A 59 15.79 -21.69 6.07
CA VAL A 59 14.70 -20.76 5.82
C VAL A 59 15.26 -19.46 5.25
N ARG A 60 14.49 -18.81 4.40
CA ARG A 60 14.79 -17.46 3.91
C ARG A 60 13.56 -16.58 3.98
N VAL A 61 13.77 -15.27 4.04
CA VAL A 61 12.69 -14.31 3.77
C VAL A 61 12.47 -14.29 2.25
N SER A 62 11.29 -14.70 1.81
CA SER A 62 10.94 -14.70 0.38
C SER A 62 10.46 -13.33 -0.08
N ASP A 63 9.67 -12.65 0.75
CA ASP A 63 9.09 -11.36 0.41
C ASP A 63 8.79 -10.54 1.67
N VAL A 64 8.66 -9.22 1.49
CA VAL A 64 8.16 -8.28 2.51
C VAL A 64 6.96 -7.58 1.91
N ARG A 65 5.76 -8.05 2.28
CA ARG A 65 4.51 -7.58 1.68
C ARG A 65 3.84 -6.56 2.58
N ARG A 66 3.18 -5.58 1.96
CA ARG A 66 2.35 -4.63 2.68
C ARG A 66 0.97 -5.22 2.95
N THR A 67 0.51 -5.07 4.17
CA THR A 67 -0.84 -5.45 4.57
C THR A 67 -1.77 -4.29 4.19
N ARG A 68 -2.42 -4.45 3.04
CA ARG A 68 -3.43 -3.55 2.49
C ARG A 68 -4.60 -4.36 1.97
N ASP A 69 -5.79 -3.79 2.07
CA ASP A 69 -6.97 -4.33 1.42
C ASP A 69 -7.08 -3.73 0.01
N VAL A 70 -6.81 -4.56 -1.01
CA VAL A 70 -6.83 -4.15 -2.42
C VAL A 70 -8.22 -3.67 -2.85
N PHE A 71 -9.29 -4.22 -2.27
CA PHE A 71 -10.65 -3.80 -2.57
C PHE A 71 -10.91 -2.40 -2.00
N VAL A 72 -10.55 -2.16 -0.74
CA VAL A 72 -10.69 -0.85 -0.11
C VAL A 72 -9.83 0.21 -0.83
N ASP A 73 -8.59 -0.14 -1.21
CA ASP A 73 -7.72 0.74 -1.99
C ASP A 73 -8.35 1.10 -3.34
N ALA A 74 -9.02 0.15 -4.01
CA ALA A 74 -9.69 0.39 -5.28
C ALA A 74 -10.93 1.29 -5.13
N VAL A 75 -11.74 1.07 -4.10
CA VAL A 75 -12.91 1.92 -3.80
C VAL A 75 -12.46 3.34 -3.47
N LEU A 76 -11.46 3.48 -2.59
CA LEU A 76 -10.92 4.78 -2.20
C LEU A 76 -10.41 5.58 -3.41
N ARG A 77 -9.68 4.93 -4.33
CA ARG A 77 -9.20 5.56 -5.57
C ARG A 77 -10.34 6.02 -6.48
N ASN A 78 -11.42 5.24 -6.59
CA ASN A 78 -12.58 5.62 -7.40
C ASN A 78 -13.31 6.81 -6.79
N GLU A 79 -13.52 6.83 -5.47
CA GLU A 79 -14.20 7.94 -4.79
C GLU A 79 -13.39 9.23 -4.86
N ILE A 80 -12.06 9.18 -4.69
CA ILE A 80 -11.18 10.33 -4.90
C ILE A 80 -11.28 10.84 -6.35
N GLY A 81 -11.35 9.94 -7.33
CA GLY A 81 -11.55 10.31 -8.73
C GLY A 81 -12.89 11.01 -8.99
N ARG A 82 -13.96 10.54 -8.35
CA ARG A 82 -15.30 11.17 -8.43
C ARG A 82 -15.32 12.53 -7.77
N GLU A 83 -14.72 12.66 -6.58
CA GLU A 83 -14.57 13.93 -5.87
C GLU A 83 -13.84 14.96 -6.74
N ALA A 84 -12.70 14.59 -7.34
CA ALA A 84 -11.96 15.47 -8.24
C ALA A 84 -12.80 15.92 -9.45
N ALA A 85 -13.61 15.02 -10.04
CA ALA A 85 -14.50 15.37 -11.14
C ALA A 85 -15.58 16.37 -10.70
N TYR A 86 -16.16 16.22 -9.51
CA TYR A 86 -17.14 17.16 -8.97
C TYR A 86 -16.53 18.52 -8.64
N LEU A 87 -15.30 18.56 -8.14
CA LEU A 87 -14.58 19.82 -7.89
C LEU A 87 -14.35 20.59 -9.20
N VAL A 88 -13.96 19.91 -10.28
CA VAL A 88 -13.83 20.54 -11.61
C VAL A 88 -15.18 21.01 -12.14
N GLN A 89 -16.26 20.23 -11.97
CA GLN A 89 -17.60 20.67 -12.34
C GLN A 89 -18.03 21.92 -11.58
N GLN A 90 -17.79 21.95 -10.26
CA GLN A 90 -18.06 23.11 -9.43
C GLN A 90 -17.28 24.33 -9.92
N GLU A 91 -15.98 24.18 -10.20
CA GLU A 91 -15.15 25.24 -10.73
C GLU A 91 -15.70 25.78 -12.07
N VAL A 92 -16.10 24.90 -12.99
CA VAL A 92 -16.70 25.31 -14.27
C VAL A 92 -18.03 26.05 -14.05
N LEU A 93 -18.87 25.58 -13.13
CA LEU A 93 -20.13 26.24 -12.79
C LEU A 93 -19.89 27.63 -12.18
N ASP A 94 -18.92 27.77 -11.28
CA ASP A 94 -18.53 29.05 -10.69
C ASP A 94 -18.03 30.04 -11.75
N HIS A 95 -17.32 29.57 -12.78
CA HIS A 95 -16.88 30.40 -13.90
C HIS A 95 -18.03 30.82 -14.84
N ILE A 96 -19.04 29.98 -15.02
CA ILE A 96 -20.21 30.27 -15.87
C ILE A 96 -21.23 31.14 -15.12
N GLN A 97 -21.30 31.03 -13.79
CA GLN A 97 -22.24 31.74 -12.94
C GLN A 97 -22.26 33.27 -13.17
N PRO A 98 -21.14 34.01 -13.29
CA PRO A 98 -21.18 35.45 -13.57
C PRO A 98 -21.63 35.82 -14.99
N ALA A 99 -21.52 34.92 -15.97
CA ALA A 99 -22.01 35.16 -17.33
C ALA A 99 -23.54 34.90 -17.44
N VAL A 100 -24.06 33.97 -16.63
CA VAL A 100 -25.50 33.64 -16.54
C VAL A 100 -26.23 34.56 -15.56
N ALA A 101 -25.58 34.95 -14.47
CA ALA A 101 -26.05 35.99 -13.58
C ALA A 101 -25.81 37.35 -14.24
N GLU A 102 -26.54 37.67 -15.31
CA GLU A 102 -26.53 39.03 -15.86
C GLU A 102 -26.87 40.06 -14.77
N PRO A 103 -25.96 41.00 -14.44
CA PRO A 103 -26.33 42.37 -14.08
C PRO A 103 -26.45 43.14 -15.41
N GLY A 104 -27.42 42.76 -16.24
CA GLY A 104 -27.71 43.45 -17.49
C GLY A 104 -28.62 44.65 -17.24
N ALA A 105 -28.44 45.73 -18.02
CA ALA A 105 -29.34 46.90 -18.03
C ALA A 105 -30.80 46.57 -18.42
N ASN A 106 -31.10 45.31 -18.77
CA ASN A 106 -32.44 44.77 -19.03
C ASN A 106 -32.91 43.78 -17.94
N SER A 107 -32.37 43.89 -16.72
CA SER A 107 -32.82 43.12 -15.56
C SER A 107 -34.27 43.46 -15.18
N ILE A 108 -35.12 42.44 -15.00
CA ILE A 108 -36.52 42.58 -14.53
C ILE A 108 -36.58 43.15 -13.09
N ARG A 109 -35.46 43.15 -12.35
CA ARG A 109 -35.33 43.84 -11.05
C ARG A 109 -35.22 45.36 -11.14
N GLY A 110 -34.99 45.93 -12.34
CA GLY A 110 -34.96 47.39 -12.57
C GLY A 110 -36.28 47.97 -13.11
N VAL A 111 -37.31 47.14 -13.29
CA VAL A 111 -38.63 47.52 -13.83
C VAL A 111 -39.77 47.28 -12.80
N LEU A 112 -39.40 46.97 -11.55
CA LEU A 112 -40.28 46.95 -10.38
C LEU A 112 -39.71 47.87 -9.30
#